data_AF-A0AAD3QZM6-F1
#
_entry.id   AF-A0AAD3QZM6-F1
#
_cell.length_a   1.000
_cell.length_b   1.000
_cell.length_c   1.000
_cell.angle_alpha   90.00
_cell.angle_beta   90.00
_cell.angle_gamma   90.00
#
_symmetry.space_group_name_H-M   'P 1'
#
loop_
_entity.id
_entity.type
_entity.pdbx_description
1 polymer ?
#
loop_
_entity_poly.entity_id
_entity_poly.type
_entity_poly.pdbx_seq_one_letter_code
_entity_poly.pdbx_strand_id
1 'polypeptide(L)' 'MKHQSISRWLSQLGLPQYCTALEQEYDGVEDLLHLSEYDLLELGVHNHLHRLHLLTSLRLLRERERRRESRQKDRDR' A
#
# COMPACT_ATOMS: atom_id res chain seq x y z
N MET A 1 -17.12 -1.84 0.53
CA MET A 1 -15.79 -2.45 0.71
C MET A 1 -15.04 -1.61 1.73
N LYS A 2 -14.36 -2.20 2.71
CA LYS A 2 -13.62 -1.40 3.70
C LYS A 2 -12.31 -0.98 3.06
N HIS A 3 -12.28 0.21 2.45
CA HIS A 3 -11.04 0.79 1.93
C HIS A 3 -10.11 1.01 3.13
N GLN A 4 -8.93 0.39 3.12
CA GLN A 4 -7.95 0.68 4.14
C GLN A 4 -7.39 2.07 3.89
N SER A 5 -7.60 3.00 4.83
CA SER A 5 -7.08 4.37 4.70
C SER A 5 -5.55 4.37 4.67
N ILE A 6 -4.99 5.10 3.70
CA ILE A 6 -3.56 5.28 3.49
C ILE A 6 -2.89 5.81 4.76
N SER A 7 -3.49 6.85 5.37
CA SER A 7 -3.02 7.41 6.64
C SER A 7 -2.86 6.39 7.77
N ARG A 8 -3.82 5.49 7.91
CA ARG A 8 -3.79 4.44 8.93
C ARG A 8 -2.68 3.44 8.66
N TRP A 9 -2.51 3.04 7.39
CA TRP A 9 -1.46 2.09 7.00
C TRP A 9 -0.07 2.69 7.19
N LEU A 10 0.15 3.93 6.76
CA LEU A 10 1.43 4.63 6.96
C LEU A 10 1.75 4.87 8.43
N SER A 11 0.75 5.18 9.25
CA SER A 11 0.93 5.30 10.70
C SER A 11 1.40 3.99 11.33
N GLN A 12 0.91 2.83 10.86
CA GLN A 12 1.37 1.52 11.31
C GLN A 12 2.82 1.21 10.88
N LEU A 13 3.24 1.76 9.73
CA LEU A 13 4.60 1.63 9.23
C LEU A 13 5.59 2.60 9.87
N GLY A 14 5.12 3.53 10.70
CA GLY A 14 5.94 4.61 11.24
C GLY A 14 6.36 5.63 10.18
N LEU A 15 5.58 5.74 9.10
CA LEU A 15 5.84 6.64 7.97
C LEU A 15 4.69 7.65 7.72
N PRO A 16 4.09 8.27 8.75
CA PRO A 16 2.94 9.18 8.57
C PRO A 16 3.27 10.45 7.77
N GLN A 17 4.55 10.78 7.62
CA GLN A 17 4.99 11.95 6.84
C GLN A 17 4.65 11.86 5.36
N TYR A 18 4.45 10.64 4.82
CA TYR A 18 4.09 10.45 3.41
C TYR A 18 2.58 10.41 3.17
N CYS A 19 1.76 10.51 4.23
CA CYS A 19 0.29 10.46 4.12
C CYS A 19 -0.23 11.49 3.13
N THR A 20 0.17 12.76 3.30
CA THR A 20 -0.34 13.84 2.47
C THR A 20 0.00 13.66 1.00
N ALA A 21 1.23 13.22 0.68
CA ALA A 21 1.65 12.99 -0.70
C ALA A 21 0.88 11.83 -1.35
N LEU A 22 0.69 10.73 -0.60
CA LEU A 22 0.00 9.55 -1.09
C LEU A 22 -1.52 9.74 -1.16
N GLU A 23 -2.14 10.39 -0.17
CA GLU A 23 -3.59 10.68 -0.16
C GLU A 23 -4.01 11.75 -1.19
N GLN A 24 -3.06 12.50 -1.75
CA GLN A 24 -3.35 13.43 -2.86
C GLN A 24 -3.45 12.71 -4.21
N GLU A 25 -2.69 11.64 -4.41
CA GLU A 25 -2.65 10.88 -5.67
C GLU A 25 -3.52 9.61 -5.63
N TYR A 26 -3.79 9.08 -4.44
CA TYR A 26 -4.46 7.79 -4.24
C TYR A 26 -5.53 7.88 -3.15
N ASP A 27 -6.67 7.23 -3.37
CA ASP A 27 -7.79 7.22 -2.42
C ASP A 27 -7.69 6.09 -1.40
N GLY A 28 -7.02 4.98 -1.75
CA GLY A 28 -6.92 3.79 -0.91
C GLY A 28 -5.56 3.09 -0.97
N VAL A 29 -5.29 2.28 0.05
CA VAL A 29 -4.11 1.40 0.08
C VAL A 29 -4.13 0.37 -1.06
N GLU A 30 -5.33 0.03 -1.53
CA GLU A 30 -5.56 -0.85 -2.66
C GLU A 30 -4.94 -0.30 -3.96
N ASP A 31 -5.01 1.01 -4.18
CA ASP A 31 -4.39 1.68 -5.33
C ASP A 31 -2.85 1.64 -5.20
N LEU A 32 -2.35 1.75 -3.97
CA LEU A 32 -0.92 1.67 -3.68
C LEU A 32 -0.29 0.31 -4.03
N LEU A 33 -1.09 -0.76 -4.14
CA LEU A 33 -0.59 -2.10 -4.48
C LEU A 33 0.11 -2.14 -5.86
N HIS A 34 -0.16 -1.16 -6.70
CA HIS A 34 0.37 -1.05 -8.05
C HIS A 34 1.60 -0.14 -8.13
N LEU A 35 1.98 0.50 -7.02
CA LEU A 35 3.13 1.40 -6.99
C LEU A 35 4.45 0.67 -7.23
N SER A 36 5.29 1.31 -8.02
CA SER A 36 6.67 0.97 -8.28
C SER A 36 7.62 1.82 -7.43
N GLU A 37 8.90 1.45 -7.42
CA GLU A 37 9.92 2.27 -6.76
C GLU A 37 10.01 3.67 -7.39
N TYR A 38 9.77 3.77 -8.70
CA TYR A 38 9.80 5.04 -9.42
C TYR A 38 8.69 5.98 -8.95
N ASP A 39 7.46 5.49 -8.82
CA ASP A 39 6.34 6.30 -8.34
C ASP A 39 6.60 6.82 -6.91
N LEU A 40 7.18 5.98 -6.04
CA LEU A 40 7.60 6.41 -4.71
C LEU A 40 8.66 7.52 -4.75
N LEU A 41 9.55 7.50 -5.75
CA LEU A 41 10.52 8.59 -5.94
C LEU A 41 9.84 9.88 -6.40
N GLU A 42 8.87 9.81 -7.31
CA GLU A 42 8.10 10.98 -7.77
C GLU A 42 7.27 11.60 -6.65
N LEU A 43 6.71 10.77 -5.75
CA LEU A 43 5.99 11.20 -4.55
C LEU A 43 6.90 11.81 -3.46
N GLY A 44 8.22 11.89 -3.70
CA GLY A 44 9.18 12.50 -2.78
C GLY A 44 9.77 11.54 -1.74
N VAL A 45 9.59 10.22 -1.89
CA VAL A 45 10.21 9.21 -1.02
C VAL A 45 11.66 8.95 -1.46
N HIS A 46 12.53 9.95 -1.26
CA HIS A 46 13.95 9.82 -1.63
C HIS A 46 14.77 8.95 -0.67
N ASN A 47 14.26 8.70 0.55
CA ASN A 47 14.92 7.82 1.52
C ASN A 47 14.77 6.35 1.10
N HIS A 48 15.90 5.70 0.78
CA HIS A 48 15.93 4.30 0.36
C HIS A 48 15.34 3.34 1.40
N LEU A 49 15.60 3.57 2.69
CA LEU A 49 15.06 2.73 3.76
C LEU A 49 13.54 2.82 3.80
N HIS A 50 12.98 4.04 3.68
CA HIS A 50 11.53 4.23 3.65
C HIS A 50 10.90 3.59 2.41
N ARG A 51 11.52 3.74 1.22
CA ARG A 51 11.05 3.05 0.01
C ARG A 51 11.04 1.55 0.18
N LEU A 52 12.13 0.96 0.68
CA LEU A 52 12.22 -0.48 0.90
C LEU A 52 11.14 -0.95 1.87
N HIS A 53 10.88 -0.18 2.93
CA HIS A 53 9.85 -0.48 3.93
C HIS A 53 8.42 -0.44 3.32
N LEU A 54 8.13 0.58 2.51
CA LEU A 54 6.86 0.72 1.80
C LEU A 54 6.69 -0.43 0.80
N LEU A 55 7.67 -0.67 -0.07
CA LEU A 55 7.63 -1.73 -1.08
C LEU A 55 7.45 -3.11 -0.46
N THR A 56 8.16 -3.40 0.63
CA THR A 56 8.02 -4.67 1.36
C THR A 56 6.62 -4.83 1.94
N SER A 57 6.08 -3.76 2.54
CA SER A 57 4.73 -3.74 3.11
C SER A 57 3.65 -3.89 2.03
N LEU A 58 3.81 -3.24 0.88
CA LEU A 58 2.93 -3.39 -0.28
C LEU A 58 2.97 -4.81 -0.83
N ARG A 59 4.14 -5.44 -0.94
CA ARG A 59 4.25 -6.86 -1.35
C ARG A 59 3.48 -7.78 -0.40
N LEU A 60 3.61 -7.58 0.91
CA LEU A 60 2.87 -8.34 1.92
C LEU A 60 1.36 -8.14 1.82
N LEU A 61 0.91 -6.90 1.55
CA LEU A 61 -0.50 -6.60 1.32
C LEU A 61 -1.03 -7.31 0.06
N ARG A 62 -0.28 -7.27 -1.06
CA ARG A 62 -0.66 -7.98 -2.30
C ARG A 62 -0.85 -9.48 -2.08
N GLU A 63 0.05 -10.10 -1.32
CA GLU A 63 -0.07 -11.52 -0.96
C GLU A 63 -1.31 -11.80 -0.09
N ARG A 64 -1.62 -10.89 0.85
CA ARG A 64 -2.84 -10.99 1.68
C ARG A 64 -4.12 -10.85 0.87
N GLU A 65 -4.18 -9.87 -0.05
CA GLU A 65 -5.32 -9.66 -0.92
C GLU A 65 -5.53 -10.86 -1.87
N ARG A 66 -4.45 -11.35 -2.50
CA ARG A 66 -4.51 -12.58 -3.31
C ARG A 66 -5.05 -13.79 -2.53
N ARG A 67 -4.64 -13.96 -1.26
CA ARG A 67 -5.16 -15.02 -0.38
C ARG A 67 -6.61 -14.81 0.04
N ARG A 68 -7.07 -13.56 0.12
CA ARG A 68 -8.48 -13.25 0.40
C ARG A 68 -9.34 -13.59 -0.80
N GLU A 69 -8.90 -13.19 -1.99
CA GLU A 69 -9.58 -13.51 -3.26
C GLU A 69 -9.68 -15.03 -3.49
N SER A 70 -8.60 -15.78 -3.20
CA SER A 70 -8.62 -17.24 -3.37
C SER A 70 -9.62 -17.92 -2.43
N ARG A 71 -9.77 -17.45 -1.19
CA ARG A 71 -10.75 -17.98 -0.23
C ARG A 71 -12.19 -17.65 -0.60
N GLN A 72 -12.43 -16.54 -1.28
CA GLN A 72 -13.76 -16.16 -1.73
C GLN A 72 -14.21 -17.05 -2.91
N LYS A 73 -13.30 -17.39 -3.83
CA LYS A 73 -13.59 -18.26 -4.99
C LYS A 73 -13.94 -19.70 -4.63
N ASP A 74 -13.42 -20.23 -3.52
CA ASP A 74 -13.75 -21.58 -3.04
C ASP A 74 -15.13 -21.68 -2.36
N ARG A 75 -15.76 -20.55 -2.01
CA ARG A 75 -17.10 -20.52 -1.39
C ARG A 75 -18.25 -20.46 -2.40
N ASP A 76 -17.96 -20.05 -3.64
CA ASP A 76 -18.93 -19.95 -4.74
C ASP A 76 -18.84 -21.15 -5.73
N ARG A 77 -18.15 -22.23 -5.35
CA ARG A 77 -18.14 -23.53 -6.05
C ARG A 77 -18.90 -24.58 -5.24
#